data_AF-A0A8X6HBK9-F1
#
_entry.id   AF-A0A8X6HBK9-F1
#
_cell.length_a   1.000
_cell.length_b   1.000
_cell.length_c   1.000
_cell.angle_alpha   90.00
_cell.angle_beta   90.00
_cell.angle_gamma   90.00
#
_symmetry.space_group_name_H-M   'P 1'
#
loop_
_entity.id
_entity.type
_entity.pdbx_description
1 polymer ?
#
loop_
_entity_poly.entity_id
_entity_poly.type
_entity_poly.pdbx_seq_one_letter_code
_entity_poly.pdbx_strand_id
1 'polypeptide(L)'
;MDNLSLNSSNLILDPLRKDPFLMSMKALIKIIQTCMGPQASLKLLQHQEGGAGILTSSSQRLLPILSVKDRTSAFIISTAKTQLKKFNDNGLCCMFLILKSIHHAVLTEYCLPLIGALYTHLSNIYIECLNSSNNLSVMTIDFSNLKHLKSIVLSLLNSKRGHALTSINKDYLASLILKAFLGTIPSNKLLRNINTSVISVEGSDVNHSRLFKGVLVPVPKEDAIHFQKDHQEMGPFHIALFTTSLAGETDCPVKNIVIDSSFSVAKASLILLEKAIEKVIAENVDFVFCQKVIHPYLKKKLQYAGISFLDRLGTETTKYVQFISGGNAITSLIVSEFSYGTISRSDMVLIEGRTFLLFSSDDTPFFSLALCNYNAQSLSELQVVCQQIFSALYRVLCKGKVCYGAGCTEVSTAQLWATKLKEKF
;
A
#
# COMPACT_ATOMS: atom_id res chain seq x y z
N MET A 1 56.72 21.66 -40.52
CA MET A 1 55.75 20.59 -40.79
C MET A 1 55.41 19.94 -39.47
N ASP A 2 54.73 20.69 -38.61
CA ASP A 2 54.27 20.25 -37.30
C ASP A 2 53.01 21.04 -36.98
N ASN A 3 51.91 20.34 -36.72
CA ASN A 3 50.93 20.62 -35.66
C ASN A 3 49.62 19.86 -35.92
N LEU A 4 49.46 18.78 -35.15
CA LEU A 4 48.27 18.47 -34.35
C LEU A 4 46.95 19.12 -34.79
N SER A 5 46.02 18.31 -35.30
CA SER A 5 44.59 18.50 -35.03
C SER A 5 43.99 17.20 -34.47
N LEU A 6 44.08 17.08 -33.15
CA LEU A 6 43.21 16.24 -32.33
C LEU A 6 41.73 16.68 -32.46
N ASN A 7 40.84 15.70 -32.21
CA ASN A 7 39.47 15.82 -31.67
C ASN A 7 38.35 16.14 -32.67
N SER A 8 37.18 15.50 -32.65
CA SER A 8 36.58 14.56 -31.69
C SER A 8 35.41 13.85 -32.36
N SER A 9 35.37 12.53 -32.32
CA SER A 9 34.15 11.74 -32.50
C SER A 9 33.20 12.02 -31.33
N ASN A 10 32.46 13.14 -31.40
CA ASN A 10 31.43 13.46 -30.42
C ASN A 10 30.24 12.52 -30.63
N LEU A 11 30.34 11.31 -30.09
CA LEU A 11 29.20 10.42 -29.85
C LEU A 11 28.29 11.09 -28.83
N ILE A 12 27.41 11.98 -29.30
CA ILE A 12 26.32 12.53 -28.49
C ILE A 12 25.26 11.42 -28.40
N LEU A 13 25.41 10.56 -27.40
CA LEU A 13 24.39 9.60 -27.01
C LEU A 13 23.28 10.38 -26.30
N ASP A 14 22.34 10.94 -27.08
CA ASP A 14 21.11 11.53 -26.54
C ASP A 14 19.98 10.50 -26.62
N PRO A 15 19.72 9.72 -25.54
CA PRO A 15 18.65 8.74 -25.53
C PRO A 15 17.25 9.39 -25.56
N LEU A 16 17.12 10.67 -25.22
CA LEU A 16 15.84 11.36 -25.10
C LEU A 16 15.32 11.88 -26.44
N ARG A 17 16.21 12.10 -27.41
CA ARG A 17 15.86 12.48 -28.79
C ARG A 17 15.70 11.29 -29.74
N LYS A 18 15.83 10.05 -29.26
CA LYS A 18 15.62 8.85 -30.08
C LYS A 18 14.12 8.63 -30.36
N ASP A 19 13.77 8.40 -31.63
CA ASP A 19 12.39 8.17 -32.06
C ASP A 19 11.65 7.07 -31.28
N PRO A 20 12.26 5.90 -30.96
CA PRO A 20 11.58 4.86 -30.18
C PRO A 20 11.17 5.33 -28.78
N PHE A 21 12.00 6.14 -28.12
CA PHE A 21 11.68 6.70 -26.81
C PHE A 21 10.55 7.73 -26.91
N LEU A 22 10.63 8.64 -27.89
CA LEU A 22 9.58 9.64 -28.10
C LEU A 22 8.22 9.02 -28.38
N MET A 23 8.18 7.94 -29.18
CA MET A 23 6.95 7.18 -29.44
C MET A 23 6.43 6.49 -28.18
N SER A 24 7.30 5.82 -27.42
CA SER A 24 6.95 5.20 -26.14
C SER A 24 6.41 6.24 -25.13
N MET A 25 7.05 7.40 -25.04
CA MET A 25 6.66 8.50 -24.18
C MET A 25 5.29 9.07 -24.57
N LYS A 26 5.04 9.33 -25.86
CA LYS A 26 3.73 9.78 -26.35
C LYS A 26 2.63 8.76 -26.03
N ALA A 27 2.91 7.47 -26.19
CA ALA A 27 1.98 6.40 -25.82
C ALA A 27 1.69 6.40 -24.30
N LEU A 28 2.72 6.50 -23.46
CA LEU A 28 2.56 6.57 -22.01
C LEU A 28 1.74 7.80 -21.58
N ILE A 29 2.03 8.98 -22.14
CA ILE A 29 1.25 10.21 -21.89
C ILE A 29 -0.23 9.97 -22.21
N LYS A 30 -0.54 9.39 -23.38
CA LYS A 30 -1.92 9.10 -23.79
C LYS A 30 -2.61 8.13 -22.82
N ILE A 31 -1.93 7.05 -22.43
CA ILE A 31 -2.47 6.08 -21.47
C ILE A 31 -2.83 6.79 -20.16
N ILE A 32 -1.89 7.54 -19.57
CA ILE A 32 -2.09 8.21 -18.28
C ILE A 32 -3.19 9.25 -18.36
N GLN A 33 -3.17 10.10 -19.38
CA GLN A 33 -4.13 11.18 -19.55
C GLN A 33 -5.56 10.65 -19.58
N THR A 34 -5.77 9.51 -20.25
CA THR A 34 -7.09 8.85 -20.29
C THR A 34 -7.48 8.13 -18.99
N CYS A 35 -6.57 7.97 -18.02
CA CYS A 35 -6.81 7.38 -16.70
C CYS A 35 -7.00 8.42 -15.58
N MET A 36 -6.81 9.70 -15.86
CA MET A 36 -6.87 10.77 -14.86
C MET A 36 -8.27 11.39 -14.74
N GLY A 37 -8.66 11.70 -13.51
CA GLY A 37 -9.90 12.41 -13.18
C GLY A 37 -11.17 11.54 -13.09
N PRO A 38 -12.30 12.13 -12.66
CA PRO A 38 -13.58 11.42 -12.47
C PRO A 38 -14.14 10.79 -13.75
N GLN A 39 -13.79 11.33 -14.91
CA GLN A 39 -14.23 10.83 -16.21
C GLN A 39 -13.22 9.89 -16.88
N ALA A 40 -12.25 9.40 -16.11
CA ALA A 40 -11.23 8.48 -16.59
C ALA A 40 -11.82 7.22 -17.23
N SER A 41 -11.22 6.82 -18.34
CA SER A 41 -11.46 5.52 -18.97
C SER A 41 -10.73 4.41 -18.21
N LEU A 42 -11.38 3.25 -18.11
CA LEU A 42 -10.77 2.05 -17.55
C LEU A 42 -9.87 1.39 -18.60
N LYS A 43 -8.75 0.82 -18.15
CA LYS A 43 -7.85 0.02 -18.98
C LYS A 43 -8.04 -1.44 -18.65
N LEU A 44 -8.34 -2.22 -19.69
CA LEU A 44 -8.29 -3.67 -19.62
C LEU A 44 -6.86 -4.10 -19.90
N LEU A 45 -6.24 -4.74 -18.92
CA LEU A 45 -4.88 -5.25 -18.98
C LEU A 45 -4.94 -6.77 -18.93
N GLN A 46 -4.27 -7.42 -19.87
CA GLN A 46 -4.15 -8.87 -19.91
C GLN A 46 -2.69 -9.25 -19.75
N HIS A 47 -2.42 -10.25 -18.92
CA HIS A 47 -1.09 -10.84 -18.81
C HIS A 47 -0.78 -11.64 -20.08
N GLN A 48 0.47 -11.56 -20.55
CA GLN A 48 0.92 -12.27 -21.75
C GLN A 48 0.84 -13.80 -21.58
N GLU A 49 1.01 -14.27 -20.34
CA GLU A 49 0.97 -15.68 -19.96
C GLU A 49 -0.47 -16.19 -19.73
N GLY A 50 -1.49 -15.37 -20.00
CA GLY A 50 -2.88 -15.66 -19.69
C GLY A 50 -3.28 -15.28 -18.25
N GLY A 51 -4.53 -15.54 -17.88
CA GLY A 51 -5.10 -15.22 -16.58
C GLY A 51 -6.23 -14.18 -16.62
N ALA A 52 -6.79 -13.88 -15.45
CA ALA A 52 -7.89 -12.93 -15.33
C ALA A 52 -7.46 -11.52 -15.76
N GLY A 53 -8.19 -10.92 -16.71
CA GLY A 53 -7.97 -9.55 -17.13
C GLY A 53 -8.19 -8.58 -15.97
N ILE A 54 -7.29 -7.61 -15.83
CA ILE A 54 -7.37 -6.56 -14.81
C ILE A 54 -8.00 -5.32 -15.44
N LEU A 55 -9.13 -4.88 -14.89
CA LEU A 55 -9.79 -3.64 -15.29
C LEU A 55 -9.51 -2.56 -14.26
N THR A 56 -8.76 -1.52 -14.62
CA THR A 56 -8.37 -0.48 -13.66
C THR A 56 -8.12 0.87 -14.32
N SER A 57 -8.29 1.94 -13.53
CA SER A 57 -7.80 3.28 -13.82
C SER A 57 -6.90 3.83 -12.71
N SER A 58 -6.60 3.02 -11.68
CA SER A 58 -5.74 3.39 -10.57
C SER A 58 -4.27 3.11 -10.89
N SER A 59 -3.39 4.05 -10.56
CA SER A 59 -1.94 3.86 -10.72
C SER A 59 -1.40 2.71 -9.86
N GLN A 60 -1.99 2.41 -8.70
CA GLN A 60 -1.51 1.31 -7.85
C GLN A 60 -1.66 -0.06 -8.51
N ARG A 61 -2.69 -0.24 -9.34
CA ARG A 61 -2.94 -1.48 -10.08
C ARG A 61 -2.33 -1.45 -11.48
N LEU A 62 -2.35 -0.30 -12.15
CA LEU A 62 -1.81 -0.11 -13.50
C LEU A 62 -0.28 -0.23 -13.55
N LEU A 63 0.46 0.50 -12.71
CA LEU A 63 1.92 0.62 -12.81
C LEU A 63 2.71 -0.67 -12.58
N PRO A 64 2.28 -1.61 -11.71
CA PRO A 64 2.96 -2.90 -11.56
C PRO A 64 2.94 -3.75 -12.84
N ILE A 65 1.87 -3.64 -13.63
CA ILE A 65 1.63 -4.48 -14.82
C ILE A 65 2.30 -3.88 -16.06
N LEU A 66 2.45 -2.55 -16.11
CA LEU A 66 3.11 -1.89 -17.24
C LEU A 66 4.58 -2.31 -17.34
N SER A 67 4.90 -3.03 -18.42
CA SER A 67 6.26 -3.37 -18.83
C SER A 67 6.69 -2.46 -19.99
N VAL A 68 7.88 -1.86 -19.87
CA VAL A 68 8.45 -0.99 -20.89
C VAL A 68 9.88 -1.43 -21.18
N LYS A 69 10.23 -1.47 -22.47
CA LYS A 69 11.57 -1.89 -22.93
C LYS A 69 12.63 -0.80 -22.71
N ASP A 70 12.23 0.46 -22.77
CA ASP A 70 13.13 1.60 -22.61
C ASP A 70 13.48 1.86 -21.13
N ARG A 71 14.77 2.06 -20.84
CA ARG A 71 15.30 2.26 -19.48
C ARG A 71 14.81 3.57 -18.86
N THR A 72 14.68 4.63 -19.65
CA THR A 72 14.21 5.94 -19.18
C THR A 72 12.76 5.85 -18.75
N SER A 73 11.91 5.25 -19.57
CA SER A 73 10.51 4.98 -19.22
C SER A 73 10.37 4.07 -18.00
N ALA A 74 11.22 3.04 -17.87
CA ALA A 74 11.25 2.19 -16.69
C ALA A 74 11.61 2.99 -15.42
N PHE A 75 12.55 3.93 -15.51
CA PHE A 75 12.92 4.83 -14.42
C PHE A 75 11.76 5.76 -14.01
N ILE A 76 11.03 6.32 -14.99
CA ILE A 76 9.84 7.15 -14.74
C ILE A 76 8.76 6.33 -14.00
N ILE A 77 8.49 5.11 -14.44
CA ILE A 77 7.53 4.21 -13.77
C ILE A 77 7.99 3.88 -12.34
N SER A 78 9.29 3.61 -12.15
CA SER A 78 9.87 3.38 -10.81
C SER A 78 9.69 4.58 -9.89
N THR A 79 9.85 5.80 -10.41
CA THR A 79 9.63 7.05 -9.66
C THR A 79 8.18 7.19 -9.22
N ALA A 80 7.23 6.90 -10.13
CA ALA A 80 5.81 6.87 -9.80
C ALA A 80 5.44 5.77 -8.79
N LYS A 81 6.10 4.60 -8.85
CA LYS A 81 5.96 3.54 -7.82
C LYS A 81 6.47 4.00 -6.46
N THR A 82 7.57 4.76 -6.40
CA THR A 82 8.09 5.34 -5.15
C THR A 82 7.14 6.38 -4.57
N GLN A 83 6.54 7.22 -5.40
CA GLN A 83 5.48 8.15 -4.98
C GLN A 83 4.31 7.38 -4.33
N LEU A 84 3.86 6.29 -4.95
CA LEU A 84 2.80 5.45 -4.40
C LEU A 84 3.21 4.77 -3.10
N LYS A 85 4.44 4.26 -2.97
CA LYS A 85 4.90 3.67 -1.71
C LYS A 85 4.89 4.68 -0.55
N LYS A 86 5.21 5.94 -0.83
CA LYS A 86 5.30 6.99 0.20
C LYS A 86 3.96 7.62 0.54
N PHE A 87 3.12 7.87 -0.46
CA PHE A 87 1.88 8.65 -0.31
C PHE A 87 0.62 7.83 -0.60
N ASN A 88 0.73 6.57 -1.01
CA ASN A 88 -0.38 5.75 -1.48
C ASN A 88 -1.22 6.38 -2.61
N ASP A 89 -0.87 7.54 -3.16
CA ASP A 89 -1.72 8.28 -4.10
C ASP A 89 -0.88 9.13 -5.08
N ASN A 90 -1.55 9.74 -6.07
CA ASN A 90 -0.97 10.67 -7.05
C ASN A 90 0.13 10.09 -7.95
N GLY A 91 0.18 8.76 -8.13
CA GLY A 91 1.12 8.12 -9.05
C GLY A 91 0.93 8.55 -10.51
N LEU A 92 -0.34 8.68 -10.97
CA LEU A 92 -0.65 9.16 -12.33
C LEU A 92 -0.21 10.61 -12.55
N CYS A 93 -0.49 11.50 -11.58
CA CYS A 93 -0.14 12.92 -11.68
C CYS A 93 1.38 13.11 -11.70
N CYS A 94 2.10 12.41 -10.81
CA CYS A 94 3.56 12.38 -10.80
C CYS A 94 4.13 11.96 -12.17
N MET A 95 3.63 10.84 -12.72
CA MET A 95 4.09 10.35 -14.01
C MET A 95 3.75 11.30 -15.16
N PHE A 96 2.56 11.91 -15.13
CA PHE A 96 2.13 12.88 -16.14
C PHE A 96 3.03 14.13 -16.15
N LEU A 97 3.33 14.70 -14.98
CA LEU A 97 4.20 15.88 -14.86
C LEU A 97 5.60 15.61 -15.39
N ILE A 98 6.20 14.46 -15.03
CA ILE A 98 7.54 14.07 -15.51
C ILE A 98 7.54 13.94 -17.03
N LEU A 99 6.60 13.16 -17.59
CA LEU A 99 6.55 12.92 -19.03
C LEU A 99 6.28 14.19 -19.83
N LYS A 100 5.39 15.07 -19.35
CA LYS A 100 5.11 16.35 -20.02
C LYS A 100 6.29 17.30 -19.95
N SER A 101 7.02 17.32 -18.84
CA SER A 101 8.24 18.14 -18.70
C SER A 101 9.33 17.67 -19.66
N ILE A 102 9.56 16.36 -19.76
CA ILE A 102 10.53 15.78 -20.71
C ILE A 102 10.08 16.05 -22.15
N HIS A 103 8.81 15.82 -22.47
CA HIS A 103 8.27 16.09 -23.81
C HIS A 103 8.44 17.57 -24.19
N HIS A 104 8.20 18.50 -23.27
CA HIS A 104 8.46 19.92 -23.52
C HIS A 104 9.96 20.19 -23.74
N ALA A 105 10.83 19.69 -22.86
CA ALA A 105 12.28 19.91 -22.95
C ALA A 105 12.89 19.40 -24.26
N VAL A 106 12.38 18.30 -24.81
CA VAL A 106 12.87 17.75 -26.07
C VAL A 106 12.41 18.57 -27.28
N LEU A 107 11.25 19.23 -27.19
CA LEU A 107 10.72 20.06 -28.27
C LEU A 107 11.36 21.45 -28.36
N THR A 108 12.03 21.91 -27.31
CA THR A 108 12.72 23.20 -27.32
C THR A 108 14.10 23.09 -27.97
N GLU A 109 14.55 24.20 -28.58
CA GLU A 109 15.87 24.31 -29.22
C GLU A 109 17.02 24.44 -28.20
N TYR A 110 16.70 24.72 -26.94
CA TYR A 110 17.69 24.90 -25.88
C TYR A 110 18.36 23.58 -25.44
N CYS A 111 19.57 23.71 -24.88
CA CYS A 111 20.34 22.58 -24.37
C CYS A 111 19.69 21.96 -23.12
N LEU A 112 19.56 20.62 -23.08
CA LEU A 112 18.85 19.89 -22.02
C LEU A 112 19.36 20.18 -20.58
N PRO A 113 20.68 20.27 -20.31
CA PRO A 113 21.17 20.63 -18.98
C PRO A 113 20.70 22.01 -18.51
N LEU A 114 20.64 22.98 -19.42
CA LEU A 114 20.14 24.33 -19.11
C LEU A 114 18.65 24.29 -18.76
N ILE A 115 17.84 23.55 -19.54
CA ILE A 115 16.42 23.37 -19.26
C ILE A 115 16.21 22.65 -17.92
N GLY A 116 17.04 21.64 -17.61
CA GLY A 116 16.99 20.94 -16.33
C GLY A 116 17.27 21.86 -15.14
N ALA A 117 18.28 22.71 -15.24
CA ALA A 117 18.57 23.73 -14.23
C ALA A 117 17.41 24.73 -14.09
N LEU A 118 16.84 25.18 -15.20
CA LEU A 118 15.67 26.06 -15.23
C LEU A 118 14.46 25.40 -14.55
N TYR A 119 14.11 24.17 -14.89
CA TYR A 119 13.00 23.44 -14.26
C TYR A 119 13.18 23.24 -12.76
N THR A 120 14.43 23.02 -12.32
CA THR A 120 14.73 22.93 -10.88
C THR A 120 14.49 24.26 -10.18
N HIS A 121 14.91 25.38 -10.79
CA HIS A 121 14.65 26.71 -10.24
C HIS A 121 13.15 27.03 -10.21
N LEU A 122 12.46 26.75 -11.32
CA LEU A 122 11.03 27.00 -11.49
C LEU A 122 10.16 26.16 -10.55
N SER A 123 10.53 24.90 -10.30
CA SER A 123 9.81 24.04 -9.36
C SER A 123 9.90 24.54 -7.93
N ASN A 124 11.05 25.09 -7.52
CA ASN A 124 11.21 25.73 -6.22
C ASN A 124 10.29 26.95 -6.07
N ILE A 125 10.23 27.84 -7.07
CA ILE A 125 9.30 28.98 -7.05
C ILE A 125 7.85 28.50 -7.01
N TYR A 126 7.51 27.45 -7.76
CA TYR A 126 6.16 26.86 -7.72
C TYR A 126 5.79 26.34 -6.32
N ILE A 127 6.73 25.67 -5.63
CA ILE A 127 6.54 25.22 -4.24
C ILE A 127 6.41 26.40 -3.28
N GLU A 128 7.18 27.48 -3.46
CA GLU A 128 7.02 28.72 -2.68
C GLU A 128 5.65 29.36 -2.90
N CYS A 129 5.15 29.38 -4.14
CA CYS A 129 3.81 29.84 -4.48
C CYS A 129 2.74 29.00 -3.79
N LEU A 130 2.87 27.66 -3.79
CA LEU A 130 1.95 26.76 -3.08
C LEU A 130 1.93 27.02 -1.58
N ASN A 131 3.09 27.28 -0.98
CA ASN A 131 3.19 27.49 0.46
C ASN A 131 2.89 28.93 0.91
N SER A 132 2.74 29.87 -0.03
CA SER A 132 2.48 31.27 0.28
C SER A 132 1.07 31.48 0.85
N SER A 133 0.95 32.43 1.78
CA SER A 133 -0.33 32.87 2.34
C SER A 133 -1.29 33.45 1.29
N ASN A 134 -0.74 33.94 0.18
CA ASN A 134 -1.50 34.56 -0.90
C ASN A 134 -2.17 33.51 -1.81
N ASN A 135 -1.87 32.23 -1.64
CA ASN A 135 -2.48 31.19 -2.44
C ASN A 135 -3.86 30.81 -1.90
N LEU A 136 -4.89 31.31 -2.57
CA LEU A 136 -6.29 31.03 -2.27
C LEU A 136 -6.67 29.55 -2.51
N SER A 137 -5.80 28.76 -3.14
CA SER A 137 -6.09 27.35 -3.42
C SER A 137 -5.86 26.40 -2.25
N VAL A 138 -5.28 26.88 -1.14
CA VAL A 138 -5.00 26.08 0.06
C VAL A 138 -5.93 26.47 1.19
N MET A 139 -6.68 25.49 1.69
CA MET A 139 -7.63 25.64 2.77
C MET A 139 -7.15 24.91 4.02
N THR A 140 -7.24 25.57 5.18
CA THR A 140 -7.06 24.93 6.49
C THR A 140 -8.31 24.14 6.87
N ILE A 141 -8.12 22.90 7.32
CA ILE A 141 -9.23 22.02 7.67
C ILE A 141 -9.51 22.06 9.16
N ASP A 142 -10.75 22.41 9.48
CA ASP A 142 -11.34 22.17 10.80
C ASP A 142 -11.81 20.71 10.91
N PHE A 143 -11.21 19.95 11.83
CA PHE A 143 -11.54 18.55 12.11
C PHE A 143 -12.82 18.38 12.92
N SER A 144 -13.30 19.43 13.59
CA SER A 144 -14.61 19.42 14.24
C SER A 144 -15.75 19.48 13.21
N ASN A 145 -15.47 19.96 12.00
CA ASN A 145 -16.45 20.02 10.92
C ASN A 145 -16.45 18.73 10.08
N LEU A 146 -17.38 17.82 10.42
CA LEU A 146 -17.60 16.58 9.68
C LEU A 146 -17.92 16.80 8.19
N LYS A 147 -18.47 17.96 7.79
CA LYS A 147 -18.73 18.26 6.37
C LYS A 147 -17.43 18.37 5.59
N HIS A 148 -16.39 18.99 6.15
CA HIS A 148 -15.08 19.09 5.50
C HIS A 148 -14.47 17.70 5.28
N LEU A 149 -14.46 16.85 6.32
CA LEU A 149 -13.93 15.50 6.22
C LEU A 149 -14.73 14.66 5.21
N LYS A 150 -16.06 14.75 5.25
CA LYS A 150 -16.95 14.06 4.29
C LYS A 150 -16.68 14.51 2.86
N SER A 151 -16.47 15.80 2.62
CA SER A 151 -16.14 16.32 1.29
C SER A 151 -14.85 15.74 0.74
N ILE A 152 -13.78 15.62 1.55
CA ILE A 152 -12.51 14.98 1.14
C ILE A 152 -12.75 13.53 0.71
N VAL A 153 -13.47 12.77 1.55
CA VAL A 153 -13.78 11.36 1.27
C VAL A 153 -14.58 11.22 -0.01
N LEU A 154 -15.62 12.03 -0.19
CA LEU A 154 -16.45 12.03 -1.39
C LEU A 154 -15.66 12.46 -2.64
N SER A 155 -14.77 13.44 -2.55
CA SER A 155 -13.92 13.85 -3.68
C SER A 155 -13.04 12.69 -4.17
N LEU A 156 -12.48 11.90 -3.25
CA LEU A 156 -11.67 10.73 -3.59
C LEU A 156 -12.51 9.56 -4.09
N LEU A 157 -13.67 9.28 -3.49
CA LEU A 157 -14.60 8.27 -4.01
C LEU A 157 -15.09 8.64 -5.42
N ASN A 158 -15.33 9.92 -5.70
CA ASN A 158 -15.75 10.39 -7.02
C ASN A 158 -14.62 10.43 -8.06
N SER A 159 -13.36 10.26 -7.64
CA SER A 159 -12.21 10.39 -8.54
C SER A 159 -12.09 9.24 -9.56
N LYS A 160 -12.81 8.14 -9.34
CA LYS A 160 -12.78 6.93 -10.18
C LYS A 160 -14.20 6.44 -10.42
N ARG A 161 -14.45 5.84 -11.58
CA ARG A 161 -15.75 5.21 -11.91
C ARG A 161 -15.70 3.69 -11.90
N GLY A 162 -14.50 3.10 -11.84
CA GLY A 162 -14.29 1.65 -11.95
C GLY A 162 -14.93 0.81 -10.85
N HIS A 163 -15.32 1.41 -9.74
CA HIS A 163 -16.01 0.74 -8.64
C HIS A 163 -17.56 0.76 -8.74
N ALA A 164 -18.13 1.41 -9.77
CA ALA A 164 -19.57 1.42 -10.08
C ALA A 164 -20.49 1.77 -8.90
N LEU A 165 -20.13 2.78 -8.09
CA LEU A 165 -20.91 3.18 -6.92
C LEU A 165 -22.03 4.18 -7.27
N THR A 166 -23.22 3.94 -6.73
CA THR A 166 -24.33 4.91 -6.71
C THR A 166 -24.05 6.04 -5.70
N SER A 167 -24.83 7.13 -5.72
CA SER A 167 -24.74 8.21 -4.73
C SER A 167 -24.95 7.71 -3.30
N ILE A 168 -25.98 6.87 -3.10
CA ILE A 168 -26.31 6.26 -1.81
C ILE A 168 -25.13 5.43 -1.28
N ASN A 169 -24.55 4.58 -2.13
CA ASN A 169 -23.41 3.74 -1.74
C ASN A 169 -22.19 4.58 -1.34
N LYS A 170 -21.96 5.72 -2.02
CA LYS A 170 -20.87 6.64 -1.68
C LYS A 170 -21.08 7.28 -0.31
N ASP A 171 -22.30 7.72 -0.01
CA ASP A 171 -22.61 8.30 1.30
C ASP A 171 -22.48 7.27 2.43
N TYR A 172 -22.95 6.04 2.20
CA TYR A 172 -22.80 4.94 3.16
C TYR A 172 -21.32 4.65 3.43
N LEU A 173 -20.51 4.41 2.38
CA LEU A 173 -19.08 4.17 2.53
C LEU A 173 -18.34 5.35 3.16
N ALA A 174 -18.70 6.58 2.80
CA ALA A 174 -18.12 7.77 3.42
C ALA A 174 -18.38 7.79 4.93
N SER A 175 -19.58 7.40 5.36
CA SER A 175 -19.90 7.30 6.79
C SER A 175 -19.07 6.22 7.50
N LEU A 176 -18.88 5.05 6.89
CA LEU A 176 -18.06 3.97 7.47
C LEU A 176 -16.59 4.36 7.58
N ILE A 177 -16.03 4.95 6.52
CA ILE A 177 -14.64 5.41 6.48
C ILE A 177 -14.39 6.49 7.52
N LEU A 178 -15.30 7.46 7.67
CA LEU A 178 -15.18 8.50 8.67
C LEU A 178 -15.30 7.94 10.09
N LYS A 179 -16.23 7.01 10.35
CA LYS A 179 -16.34 6.32 11.65
C LYS A 179 -15.03 5.61 12.01
N ALA A 180 -14.46 4.87 11.06
CA ALA A 180 -13.18 4.19 11.22
C ALA A 180 -12.06 5.18 11.52
N PHE A 181 -11.92 6.22 10.69
CA PHE A 181 -10.89 7.24 10.83
C PHE A 181 -10.98 7.97 12.18
N LEU A 182 -12.15 8.48 12.54
CA LEU A 182 -12.35 9.20 13.81
C LEU A 182 -12.12 8.27 15.01
N GLY A 183 -12.54 7.00 14.92
CA GLY A 183 -12.28 6.01 15.97
C GLY A 183 -10.81 5.67 16.16
N THR A 184 -9.96 5.87 15.14
CA THR A 184 -8.51 5.66 15.23
C THR A 184 -7.72 6.85 15.75
N ILE A 185 -8.30 8.07 15.81
CA ILE A 185 -7.57 9.25 16.28
C ILE A 185 -7.38 9.12 17.80
N PRO A 186 -6.15 8.91 18.30
CA PRO A 186 -5.91 8.84 19.73
C PRO A 186 -6.09 10.23 20.34
N SER A 187 -6.66 10.31 21.54
CA SER A 187 -6.83 11.58 22.25
C SER A 187 -5.51 12.27 22.59
N ASN A 188 -4.36 11.56 22.59
CA ASN A 188 -3.09 12.08 23.11
C ASN A 188 -1.78 11.56 22.45
N LYS A 189 -1.80 10.89 21.29
CA LYS A 189 -0.57 10.34 20.66
C LYS A 189 -0.38 10.78 19.21
N LEU A 190 0.88 11.03 18.83
CA LEU A 190 1.28 11.27 17.44
C LEU A 190 0.97 10.02 16.60
N LEU A 191 0.03 10.16 15.66
CA LEU A 191 -0.31 9.14 14.67
C LEU A 191 0.87 8.92 13.72
N ARG A 192 1.70 7.92 14.01
CA ARG A 192 2.78 7.51 13.10
C ARG A 192 2.31 6.50 12.06
N ASN A 193 1.29 5.69 12.38
CA ASN A 193 0.82 4.58 11.56
C ASN A 193 -0.66 4.72 11.20
N ILE A 194 -1.03 4.15 10.06
CA ILE A 194 -2.42 4.01 9.61
C ILE A 194 -3.01 2.81 10.37
N ASN A 195 -3.88 3.08 11.34
CA ASN A 195 -4.47 2.04 12.21
C ASN A 195 -5.76 1.45 11.63
N THR A 196 -5.83 1.37 10.30
CA THR A 196 -7.00 0.86 9.57
C THR A 196 -6.58 -0.14 8.51
N SER A 197 -7.28 -1.26 8.42
CA SER A 197 -7.15 -2.21 7.31
C SER A 197 -8.41 -2.25 6.45
N VAL A 198 -8.24 -2.59 5.17
CA VAL A 198 -9.32 -2.71 4.20
C VAL A 198 -9.26 -4.08 3.56
N ILE A 199 -10.31 -4.88 3.77
CA ILE A 199 -10.42 -6.27 3.33
C ILE A 199 -11.53 -6.38 2.31
N SER A 200 -11.28 -7.07 1.20
CA SER A 200 -12.23 -7.31 0.13
C SER A 200 -12.97 -8.63 0.33
N VAL A 201 -14.30 -8.57 0.36
CA VAL A 201 -15.21 -9.70 0.43
C VAL A 201 -16.12 -9.67 -0.80
N GLU A 202 -15.94 -10.64 -1.70
CA GLU A 202 -16.76 -10.73 -2.91
C GLU A 202 -18.07 -11.48 -2.62
N GLY A 203 -19.16 -11.05 -3.27
CA GLY A 203 -20.40 -11.82 -3.33
C GLY A 203 -21.67 -11.07 -2.94
N SER A 204 -21.55 -9.85 -2.39
CA SER A 204 -22.71 -9.07 -1.95
C SER A 204 -22.61 -7.59 -2.29
N ASP A 205 -23.73 -6.88 -2.13
CA ASP A 205 -23.82 -5.46 -2.42
C ASP A 205 -22.92 -4.61 -1.49
N VAL A 206 -22.53 -3.43 -1.96
CA VAL A 206 -21.70 -2.49 -1.19
C VAL A 206 -22.31 -2.12 0.15
N ASN A 207 -23.64 -2.10 0.26
CA ASN A 207 -24.33 -1.81 1.52
C ASN A 207 -24.12 -2.90 2.61
N HIS A 208 -23.66 -4.09 2.23
CA HIS A 208 -23.26 -5.14 3.19
C HIS A 208 -21.85 -4.92 3.75
N SER A 209 -21.12 -3.92 3.26
CA SER A 209 -19.81 -3.56 3.82
C SER A 209 -19.96 -3.18 5.30
N ARG A 210 -19.05 -3.66 6.14
CA ARG A 210 -19.13 -3.50 7.60
C ARG A 210 -17.80 -3.03 8.18
N LEU A 211 -17.91 -2.31 9.28
CA LEU A 211 -16.78 -1.85 10.06
C LEU A 211 -16.64 -2.69 11.33
N PHE A 212 -15.42 -3.16 11.58
CA PHE A 212 -15.08 -3.94 12.77
C PHE A 212 -14.02 -3.20 13.58
N LYS A 213 -14.18 -3.16 14.91
CA LYS A 213 -13.17 -2.63 15.83
C LYS A 213 -12.19 -3.76 16.16
N GLY A 214 -11.00 -3.70 15.58
CA GLY A 214 -9.99 -4.76 15.64
C GLY A 214 -9.40 -5.10 14.27
N VAL A 215 -8.41 -5.99 14.26
CA VAL A 215 -7.79 -6.55 13.06
C VAL A 215 -8.56 -7.79 12.64
N LEU A 216 -9.13 -7.76 11.43
CA LEU A 216 -9.68 -8.95 10.78
C LEU A 216 -8.59 -9.73 10.05
N VAL A 217 -8.49 -11.02 10.33
CA VAL A 217 -7.55 -11.96 9.74
C VAL A 217 -8.34 -13.05 8.99
N PRO A 218 -8.15 -13.20 7.67
CA PRO A 218 -8.86 -14.24 6.91
C PRO A 218 -8.39 -15.64 7.29
N VAL A 219 -9.33 -16.55 7.50
CA VAL A 219 -9.04 -17.97 7.80
C VAL A 219 -9.45 -18.83 6.61
N PRO A 220 -8.54 -19.68 6.08
CA PRO A 220 -8.89 -20.69 5.08
C PRO A 220 -10.00 -21.60 5.59
N LYS A 221 -10.91 -22.03 4.71
CA LYS A 221 -12.05 -22.90 5.10
C LYS A 221 -11.60 -24.21 5.75
N GLU A 222 -10.47 -24.74 5.31
CA GLU A 222 -9.84 -25.96 5.84
C GLU A 222 -9.38 -25.77 7.29
N ASP A 223 -8.78 -24.61 7.57
CA ASP A 223 -8.25 -24.29 8.90
C ASP A 223 -9.33 -23.80 9.86
N ALA A 224 -10.49 -23.35 9.36
CA ALA A 224 -11.58 -22.81 10.17
C ALA A 224 -12.08 -23.79 11.24
N ILE A 225 -12.01 -25.10 10.97
CA ILE A 225 -12.39 -26.17 11.90
C ILE A 225 -11.57 -26.09 13.20
N HIS A 226 -10.31 -25.67 13.11
CA HIS A 226 -9.41 -25.56 14.26
C HIS A 226 -9.72 -24.38 15.19
N PHE A 227 -10.61 -23.48 14.76
CA PHE A 227 -11.02 -22.30 15.51
C PHE A 227 -12.48 -22.37 15.97
N GLN A 228 -13.19 -23.48 15.74
CA GLN A 228 -14.64 -23.66 16.00
C GLN A 228 -15.05 -23.64 17.49
N LYS A 229 -14.27 -23.05 18.40
CA LYS A 229 -14.79 -22.74 19.73
C LYS A 229 -15.79 -21.60 19.58
N ASP A 230 -17.03 -21.86 19.97
CA ASP A 230 -18.24 -21.06 19.68
C ASP A 230 -18.33 -19.74 20.47
N HIS A 231 -17.22 -19.16 20.89
CA HIS A 231 -17.23 -18.10 21.91
C HIS A 231 -16.42 -16.87 21.49
N GLN A 232 -16.99 -15.71 21.81
CA GLN A 232 -16.22 -14.50 22.02
C GLN A 232 -15.37 -14.75 23.25
N GLU A 233 -14.10 -15.09 23.04
CA GLU A 233 -13.22 -15.38 24.15
C GLU A 233 -12.62 -14.04 24.63
N MET A 234 -12.85 -13.74 25.91
CA MET A 234 -12.24 -12.61 26.58
C MET A 234 -11.10 -13.12 27.44
N GLY A 235 -9.92 -12.55 27.27
CA GLY A 235 -8.75 -12.93 28.03
C GLY A 235 -7.49 -12.37 27.42
N PRO A 236 -6.40 -12.24 28.19
CA PRO A 236 -5.10 -11.99 27.60
C PRO A 236 -4.68 -13.23 26.80
N PHE A 237 -4.79 -13.16 25.47
CA PHE A 237 -4.28 -14.19 24.57
C PHE A 237 -2.84 -13.90 24.21
N HIS A 238 -1.95 -14.85 24.46
CA HIS A 238 -0.56 -14.78 24.07
C HIS A 238 -0.38 -15.21 22.62
N ILE A 239 0.36 -14.41 21.86
CA ILE A 239 0.56 -14.61 20.43
C ILE A 239 2.05 -14.68 20.10
N ALA A 240 2.44 -15.80 19.49
CA ALA A 240 3.73 -15.93 18.83
C ALA A 240 3.60 -15.64 17.35
N LEU A 241 4.20 -14.52 16.90
CA LEU A 241 4.17 -14.09 15.52
C LEU A 241 5.51 -14.34 14.84
N PHE A 242 5.58 -15.27 13.89
CA PHE A 242 6.78 -15.62 13.14
C PHE A 242 6.79 -14.94 11.77
N THR A 243 7.90 -14.26 11.45
CA THR A 243 8.17 -13.80 10.07
C THR A 243 9.10 -14.75 9.31
N THR A 244 9.85 -15.56 10.06
CA THR A 244 10.66 -16.66 9.49
C THR A 244 9.77 -17.81 9.00
N SER A 245 10.24 -18.53 7.98
CA SER A 245 9.54 -19.72 7.48
C SER A 245 9.67 -20.84 8.52
N LEU A 246 8.53 -21.46 8.87
CA LEU A 246 8.49 -22.64 9.75
C LEU A 246 8.40 -23.94 8.92
N ALA A 247 8.78 -23.88 7.65
CA ALA A 247 8.76 -25.01 6.71
C ALA A 247 10.14 -25.63 6.44
N GLY A 248 11.20 -25.13 7.09
CA GLY A 248 12.57 -25.61 6.89
C GLY A 248 13.27 -25.02 5.66
N GLU A 249 12.68 -23.99 5.04
CA GLU A 249 13.36 -23.16 4.06
C GLU A 249 14.47 -22.38 4.75
N THR A 250 15.70 -22.84 4.57
CA THR A 250 16.87 -22.16 5.10
C THR A 250 17.14 -20.88 4.30
N ASP A 251 16.63 -19.74 4.79
CA ASP A 251 17.28 -18.42 4.58
C ASP A 251 18.57 -18.32 5.44
N CYS A 252 19.08 -19.43 5.98
CA CYS A 252 20.37 -19.48 6.64
C CYS A 252 21.47 -19.30 5.57
N PRO A 253 22.36 -18.31 5.71
CA PRO A 253 23.61 -18.30 4.97
C PRO A 253 24.44 -19.46 5.51
N VAL A 254 24.22 -20.66 4.99
CA VAL A 254 25.01 -21.86 5.30
C VAL A 254 26.37 -21.67 4.64
N LYS A 255 27.22 -20.84 5.26
CA LYS A 255 28.57 -20.58 4.76
C LYS A 255 29.58 -21.62 5.21
N ASN A 256 29.26 -22.50 6.17
CA ASN A 256 30.17 -23.53 6.67
C ASN A 256 29.41 -24.70 7.34
N ILE A 257 28.66 -25.52 6.58
CA ILE A 257 28.28 -26.86 7.06
C ILE A 257 29.10 -27.86 6.25
N VAL A 258 30.07 -28.50 6.91
CA VAL A 258 30.74 -29.69 6.39
C VAL A 258 29.70 -30.81 6.45
N ILE A 259 29.16 -31.18 5.30
CA ILE A 259 28.17 -32.26 5.18
C ILE A 259 28.94 -33.57 5.30
N ASP A 260 28.90 -34.18 6.47
CA ASP A 260 29.26 -35.59 6.63
C ASP A 260 28.13 -36.45 6.03
N SER A 261 28.48 -37.53 5.32
CA SER A 261 27.59 -38.28 4.40
C SER A 261 26.36 -38.95 5.07
N SER A 262 26.19 -38.78 6.37
CA SER A 262 25.12 -39.36 7.19
C SER A 262 24.06 -38.35 7.66
N PHE A 263 24.27 -37.03 7.53
CA PHE A 263 23.38 -36.01 8.11
C PHE A 263 22.65 -35.17 7.04
N SER A 264 21.33 -35.33 6.95
CA SER A 264 20.50 -34.52 6.06
C SER A 264 20.22 -33.15 6.68
N VAL A 265 20.52 -32.07 5.94
CA VAL A 265 20.23 -30.67 6.32
C VAL A 265 18.75 -30.48 6.67
N ALA A 266 17.85 -31.20 6.00
CA ALA A 266 16.41 -31.17 6.28
C ALA A 266 16.05 -31.73 7.66
N LYS A 267 16.78 -32.74 8.15
CA LYS A 267 16.60 -33.25 9.52
C LYS A 267 17.11 -32.25 10.55
N ALA A 268 18.25 -31.62 10.29
CA ALA A 268 18.82 -30.61 11.18
C ALA A 268 17.89 -29.39 11.32
N SER A 269 17.32 -28.90 10.21
CA SER A 269 16.39 -27.77 10.23
C SER A 269 15.08 -28.12 10.93
N LEU A 270 14.57 -29.33 10.74
CA LEU A 270 13.36 -29.80 11.44
C LEU A 270 13.57 -29.89 12.95
N ILE A 271 14.72 -30.38 13.43
CA ILE A 271 15.07 -30.40 14.86
C ILE A 271 15.09 -28.97 15.45
N LEU A 272 15.64 -27.99 14.72
CA LEU A 272 15.65 -26.59 15.18
C LEU A 272 14.23 -26.02 15.28
N LEU A 273 13.40 -26.28 14.28
CA LEU A 273 12.00 -25.85 14.26
C LEU A 273 11.19 -26.51 15.39
N GLU A 274 11.41 -27.79 15.61
CA GLU A 274 10.78 -28.56 16.67
C GLU A 274 11.11 -27.99 18.05
N LYS A 275 12.39 -27.70 18.32
CA LYS A 275 12.81 -27.02 19.56
C LYS A 275 12.13 -25.66 19.75
N ALA A 276 12.01 -24.88 18.67
CA ALA A 276 11.35 -23.57 18.73
C ALA A 276 9.86 -23.71 19.07
N ILE A 277 9.17 -24.69 18.50
CA ILE A 277 7.75 -24.95 18.79
C ILE A 277 7.56 -25.55 20.19
N GLU A 278 8.44 -26.43 20.64
CA GLU A 278 8.40 -26.98 22.02
C GLU A 278 8.54 -25.89 23.07
N LYS A 279 9.40 -24.90 22.81
CA LYS A 279 9.53 -23.72 23.65
C LYS A 279 8.24 -22.89 23.68
N VAL A 280 7.62 -22.64 22.53
CA VAL A 280 6.33 -21.94 22.44
C VAL A 280 5.22 -22.68 23.20
N ILE A 281 5.21 -24.01 23.15
CA ILE A 281 4.27 -24.84 23.91
C ILE A 281 4.53 -24.71 25.41
N ALA A 282 5.80 -24.75 25.84
CA ALA A 282 6.18 -24.61 27.25
C ALA A 282 5.81 -23.24 27.83
N GLU A 283 5.81 -22.20 27.00
CA GLU A 283 5.48 -20.82 27.38
C GLU A 283 3.96 -20.52 27.32
N ASN A 284 3.10 -21.53 27.13
CA ASN A 284 1.62 -21.44 27.13
C ASN A 284 1.05 -20.37 26.18
N VAL A 285 1.55 -20.35 24.94
CA VAL A 285 1.03 -19.44 23.90
C VAL A 285 -0.30 -19.96 23.34
N ASP A 286 -1.30 -19.08 23.22
CA ASP A 286 -2.63 -19.43 22.68
C ASP A 286 -2.67 -19.49 21.15
N PHE A 287 -2.00 -18.53 20.50
CA PHE A 287 -1.97 -18.40 19.04
C PHE A 287 -0.57 -18.40 18.46
N VAL A 288 -0.35 -19.25 17.46
CA VAL A 288 0.87 -19.26 16.63
C VAL A 288 0.56 -18.80 15.23
N PHE A 289 1.09 -17.64 14.88
CA PHE A 289 0.88 -16.99 13.61
C PHE A 289 2.16 -16.92 12.81
N CYS A 290 2.09 -17.26 11.52
CA CYS A 290 3.24 -17.23 10.64
C CYS A 290 2.94 -16.39 9.39
N GLN A 291 3.80 -15.43 9.09
CA GLN A 291 3.77 -14.67 7.84
C GLN A 291 3.91 -15.60 6.62
N LYS A 292 4.75 -16.63 6.76
CA LYS A 292 5.08 -17.65 5.74
C LYS A 292 4.41 -18.98 6.11
N VAL A 293 4.96 -20.11 5.66
CA VAL A 293 4.37 -21.44 5.79
C VAL A 293 4.78 -22.10 7.11
N ILE A 294 3.88 -22.90 7.70
CA ILE A 294 4.17 -23.80 8.83
C ILE A 294 4.22 -25.24 8.32
N HIS A 295 5.30 -25.97 8.65
CA HIS A 295 5.45 -27.37 8.26
C HIS A 295 4.29 -28.24 8.82
N PRO A 296 3.69 -29.16 8.03
CA PRO A 296 2.54 -29.96 8.46
C PRO A 296 2.77 -30.78 9.73
N TYR A 297 4.00 -31.27 9.95
CA TYR A 297 4.38 -31.96 11.19
C TYR A 297 4.24 -31.05 12.43
N LEU A 298 4.66 -29.78 12.31
CA LEU A 298 4.55 -28.81 13.41
C LEU A 298 3.10 -28.39 13.65
N LYS A 299 2.30 -28.25 12.57
CA LYS A 299 0.84 -28.02 12.69
C LYS A 299 0.18 -29.09 13.56
N LYS A 300 0.51 -30.38 13.34
CA LYS A 300 0.01 -31.48 14.18
C LYS A 300 0.46 -31.35 15.64
N LYS A 301 1.73 -31.03 15.90
CA LYS A 301 2.24 -30.82 17.27
C LYS A 301 1.49 -29.69 18.00
N LEU A 302 1.31 -28.54 17.33
CA LEU A 302 0.55 -27.41 17.87
C LEU A 302 -0.91 -27.81 18.16
N GLN A 303 -1.54 -28.56 17.25
CA GLN A 303 -2.90 -29.06 17.45
C GLN A 303 -3.01 -30.00 18.66
N TYR A 304 -2.06 -30.92 18.86
CA TYR A 304 -2.02 -31.80 20.03
C TYR A 304 -1.81 -31.04 21.34
N ALA A 305 -1.08 -29.93 21.29
CA ALA A 305 -0.90 -29.01 22.42
C ALA A 305 -2.12 -28.10 22.67
N GLY A 306 -3.15 -28.15 21.80
CA GLY A 306 -4.34 -27.30 21.91
C GLY A 306 -4.11 -25.84 21.49
N ILE A 307 -3.02 -25.54 20.79
CA ILE A 307 -2.65 -24.20 20.34
C ILE A 307 -3.23 -23.94 18.96
N SER A 308 -3.93 -22.82 18.81
CA SER A 308 -4.48 -22.40 17.53
C SER A 308 -3.40 -21.80 16.64
N PHE A 309 -3.38 -22.13 15.35
CA PHE A 309 -2.34 -21.64 14.44
C PHE A 309 -2.90 -21.19 13.09
N LEU A 310 -2.23 -20.21 12.49
CA LEU A 310 -2.53 -19.75 11.14
C LEU A 310 -1.23 -19.42 10.41
N ASP A 311 -1.07 -19.92 9.19
CA ASP A 311 0.07 -19.64 8.34
C ASP A 311 -0.32 -18.82 7.11
N ARG A 312 0.68 -18.33 6.38
CA ARG A 312 0.51 -17.51 5.16
C ARG A 312 -0.28 -16.23 5.38
N LEU A 313 -0.13 -15.59 6.54
CA LEU A 313 -0.79 -14.32 6.85
C LEU A 313 -0.46 -13.19 5.85
N GLY A 314 0.71 -13.26 5.22
CA GLY A 314 1.21 -12.21 4.36
C GLY A 314 1.71 -11.00 5.14
N THR A 315 2.45 -10.14 4.46
CA THR A 315 3.24 -9.06 5.10
C THR A 315 2.38 -7.99 5.76
N GLU A 316 1.25 -7.60 5.17
CA GLU A 316 0.39 -6.54 5.70
C GLU A 316 -0.37 -7.00 6.95
N THR A 317 -1.04 -8.16 6.89
CA THR A 317 -1.75 -8.74 8.04
C THR A 317 -0.82 -8.97 9.22
N THR A 318 0.40 -9.47 8.96
CA THR A 318 1.43 -9.66 9.99
C THR A 318 1.75 -8.34 10.71
N LYS A 319 1.89 -7.21 9.99
CA LYS A 319 2.12 -5.90 10.61
C LYS A 319 0.93 -5.45 11.45
N TYR A 320 -0.31 -5.70 11.02
CA TYR A 320 -1.50 -5.32 11.78
C TYR A 320 -1.62 -6.13 13.09
N VAL A 321 -1.38 -7.43 13.02
CA VAL A 321 -1.35 -8.31 14.21
C VAL A 321 -0.21 -7.89 15.15
N GLN A 322 0.97 -7.59 14.62
CA GLN A 322 2.09 -7.08 15.41
C GLN A 322 1.72 -5.76 16.11
N PHE A 323 1.04 -4.86 15.40
CA PHE A 323 0.64 -3.57 15.92
C PHE A 323 -0.37 -3.68 17.07
N ILE A 324 -1.42 -4.49 16.90
CA ILE A 324 -2.47 -4.62 17.92
C ILE A 324 -2.05 -5.46 19.12
N SER A 325 -1.18 -6.44 18.92
CA SER A 325 -0.69 -7.31 19.99
C SER A 325 0.46 -6.71 20.79
N GLY A 326 1.11 -5.65 20.27
CA GLY A 326 2.28 -5.01 20.89
C GLY A 326 3.54 -5.88 20.93
N GLY A 327 3.48 -7.13 20.46
CA GLY A 327 4.61 -8.06 20.44
C GLY A 327 5.57 -7.80 19.29
N ASN A 328 6.81 -8.26 19.42
CA ASN A 328 7.77 -8.24 18.31
C ASN A 328 7.67 -9.52 17.50
N ALA A 329 7.72 -9.38 16.17
CA ALA A 329 7.76 -10.55 15.29
C ALA A 329 9.09 -11.33 15.44
N ILE A 330 8.98 -12.65 15.57
CA ILE A 330 10.09 -13.59 15.68
C ILE A 330 10.69 -13.80 14.29
N THR A 331 11.85 -13.19 14.08
CA THR A 331 12.61 -13.23 12.81
C THR A 331 13.65 -14.33 12.76
N SER A 332 14.09 -14.84 13.92
CA SER A 332 15.12 -15.87 14.05
C SER A 332 14.69 -16.93 15.06
N LEU A 333 15.01 -18.19 14.75
CA LEU A 333 14.71 -19.35 15.59
C LEU A 333 15.81 -19.62 16.64
N ILE A 334 16.92 -18.90 16.59
CA ILE A 334 18.13 -19.13 17.41
C ILE A 334 18.12 -18.26 18.69
N VAL A 335 17.04 -17.53 18.95
CA VAL A 335 16.97 -16.57 20.07
C VAL A 335 16.64 -17.28 21.39
N SER A 336 17.32 -16.88 22.46
CA SER A 336 17.16 -17.44 23.82
C SER A 336 15.78 -17.16 24.41
N GLU A 337 15.15 -16.03 24.08
CA GLU A 337 13.81 -15.62 24.54
C GLU A 337 12.97 -15.12 23.36
N PHE A 338 11.70 -15.52 23.30
CA PHE A 338 10.77 -15.01 22.29
C PHE A 338 9.95 -13.87 22.89
N SER A 339 9.65 -12.86 22.08
CA SER A 339 8.71 -11.82 22.45
C SER A 339 7.32 -12.21 21.97
N TYR A 340 6.39 -12.35 22.90
CA TYR A 340 4.99 -12.60 22.57
C TYR A 340 4.18 -11.32 22.61
N GLY A 341 3.20 -11.24 21.72
CA GLY A 341 2.15 -10.23 21.78
C GLY A 341 1.02 -10.66 22.70
N THR A 342 0.23 -9.71 23.17
CA THR A 342 -0.97 -9.98 23.98
C THR A 342 -2.18 -9.29 23.36
N ILE A 343 -3.30 -10.01 23.24
CA ILE A 343 -4.57 -9.49 22.73
C ILE A 343 -5.66 -9.69 23.76
N SER A 344 -6.59 -8.74 23.89
CA SER A 344 -7.64 -8.74 24.92
C SER A 344 -8.84 -9.61 24.55
N ARG A 345 -9.12 -9.73 23.25
CA ARG A 345 -10.31 -10.39 22.73
C ARG A 345 -10.09 -11.00 21.35
N SER A 346 -10.60 -12.21 21.18
CA SER A 346 -10.60 -12.96 19.93
C SER A 346 -12.03 -13.43 19.63
N ASP A 347 -12.54 -13.05 18.46
CA ASP A 347 -13.86 -13.48 17.99
C ASP A 347 -13.75 -14.11 16.60
N MET A 348 -14.55 -15.14 16.32
CA MET A 348 -14.76 -15.61 14.95
C MET A 348 -15.93 -14.86 14.31
N VAL A 349 -15.72 -14.35 13.09
CA VAL A 349 -16.74 -13.61 12.33
C VAL A 349 -16.92 -14.25 10.96
N LEU A 350 -18.18 -14.51 10.60
CA LEU A 350 -18.56 -14.93 9.26
C LEU A 350 -19.06 -13.72 8.45
N ILE A 351 -18.44 -13.47 7.30
CA ILE A 351 -18.84 -12.41 6.36
C ILE A 351 -19.00 -13.04 4.98
N GLU A 352 -20.23 -13.06 4.45
CA GLU A 352 -20.55 -13.65 3.12
C GLU A 352 -19.98 -15.08 2.92
N GLY A 353 -20.10 -15.93 3.93
CA GLY A 353 -19.61 -17.31 3.87
C GLY A 353 -18.08 -17.47 3.94
N ARG A 354 -17.35 -16.38 4.24
CA ARG A 354 -15.91 -16.41 4.54
C ARG A 354 -15.69 -16.20 6.04
N THR A 355 -14.79 -17.00 6.62
CA THR A 355 -14.46 -16.95 8.04
C THR A 355 -13.27 -16.03 8.29
N PHE A 356 -13.39 -15.20 9.32
CA PHE A 356 -12.36 -14.28 9.79
C PHE A 356 -12.17 -14.43 11.29
N LEU A 357 -10.95 -14.23 11.77
CA LEU A 357 -10.67 -13.96 13.17
C LEU A 357 -10.60 -12.45 13.36
N LEU A 358 -11.35 -11.94 14.33
CA LEU A 358 -11.32 -10.56 14.76
C LEU A 358 -10.53 -10.47 16.06
N PHE A 359 -9.37 -9.84 15.98
CA PHE A 359 -8.55 -9.55 17.15
C PHE A 359 -8.75 -8.11 17.59
N SER A 360 -8.97 -7.88 18.88
CA SER A 360 -9.11 -6.52 19.43
C SER A 360 -8.33 -6.35 20.73
N SER A 361 -7.77 -5.15 20.90
CA SER A 361 -7.08 -4.73 22.11
C SER A 361 -7.70 -3.42 22.59
N ASP A 362 -7.90 -3.29 23.89
CA ASP A 362 -8.53 -2.11 24.49
C ASP A 362 -7.63 -0.87 24.41
N ASP A 363 -6.30 -1.07 24.45
CA ASP A 363 -5.32 0.01 24.46
C ASP A 363 -5.00 0.57 23.06
N THR A 364 -5.22 -0.23 22.02
CA THR A 364 -4.82 0.10 20.65
C THR A 364 -6.03 0.17 19.71
N PRO A 365 -6.56 1.37 19.43
CA PRO A 365 -7.69 1.50 18.51
C PRO A 365 -7.24 1.16 17.09
N PHE A 366 -7.76 0.04 16.59
CA PHE A 366 -7.58 -0.42 15.21
C PHE A 366 -8.95 -0.72 14.60
N PHE A 367 -9.13 -0.45 13.31
CA PHE A 367 -10.38 -0.75 12.62
C PHE A 367 -10.15 -1.49 11.31
N SER A 368 -10.96 -2.52 11.07
CA SER A 368 -11.00 -3.25 9.80
C SER A 368 -12.30 -2.96 9.06
N LEU A 369 -12.16 -2.44 7.84
CA LEU A 369 -13.28 -2.24 6.91
C LEU A 369 -13.39 -3.46 5.99
N ALA A 370 -14.42 -4.27 6.18
CA ALA A 370 -14.79 -5.33 5.25
C ALA A 370 -15.65 -4.72 4.14
N LEU A 371 -15.07 -4.60 2.94
CA LEU A 371 -15.72 -4.09 1.74
C LEU A 371 -16.39 -5.21 0.97
N CYS A 372 -17.66 -5.01 0.65
CA CYS A 372 -18.43 -5.92 -0.19
C CYS A 372 -18.67 -5.31 -1.58
N ASN A 373 -18.62 -6.16 -2.61
CA ASN A 373 -19.13 -5.83 -3.94
C ASN A 373 -19.39 -7.13 -4.73
N TYR A 374 -20.34 -7.11 -5.66
CA TYR A 374 -20.64 -8.24 -6.54
C TYR A 374 -19.53 -8.52 -7.55
N ASN A 375 -18.87 -7.46 -8.05
CA ASN A 375 -17.84 -7.60 -9.07
C ASN A 375 -16.43 -7.52 -8.46
N ALA A 376 -15.66 -8.61 -8.56
CA ALA A 376 -14.27 -8.68 -8.08
C ALA A 376 -13.36 -7.54 -8.59
N GLN A 377 -13.52 -7.12 -9.85
CA GLN A 377 -12.70 -6.04 -10.42
C GLN A 377 -13.05 -4.68 -9.84
N SER A 378 -14.36 -4.42 -9.67
CA SER A 378 -14.87 -3.22 -9.01
C SER A 378 -14.46 -3.19 -7.54
N LEU A 379 -14.51 -4.35 -6.87
CA LEU A 379 -14.09 -4.53 -5.48
C LEU A 379 -12.60 -4.21 -5.28
N SER A 380 -11.76 -4.74 -6.17
CA SER A 380 -10.32 -4.49 -6.15
C SER A 380 -9.98 -3.02 -6.41
N GLU A 381 -10.74 -2.35 -7.29
CA GLU A 381 -10.59 -0.90 -7.51
C GLU A 381 -11.03 -0.11 -6.27
N LEU A 382 -12.15 -0.50 -5.66
CA LEU A 382 -12.70 0.14 -4.48
C LEU A 382 -11.77 -0.01 -3.27
N GLN A 383 -11.19 -1.20 -3.07
CA GLN A 383 -10.22 -1.45 -1.99
C GLN A 383 -9.05 -0.47 -2.05
N VAL A 384 -8.48 -0.28 -3.24
CA VAL A 384 -7.41 0.69 -3.48
C VAL A 384 -7.87 2.10 -3.16
N VAL A 385 -9.04 2.52 -3.65
CA VAL A 385 -9.58 3.87 -3.37
C VAL A 385 -9.80 4.08 -1.87
N CYS A 386 -10.30 3.10 -1.13
CA CYS A 386 -10.47 3.20 0.33
C CYS A 386 -9.13 3.34 1.06
N GLN A 387 -8.10 2.59 0.67
CA GLN A 387 -6.75 2.73 1.23
C GLN A 387 -6.15 4.12 0.95
N GLN A 388 -6.41 4.67 -0.24
CA GLN A 388 -6.02 6.02 -0.62
C GLN A 388 -6.71 7.08 0.26
N ILE A 389 -8.01 6.89 0.52
CA ILE A 389 -8.79 7.79 1.37
C ILE A 389 -8.25 7.80 2.79
N PHE A 390 -8.02 6.65 3.41
CA PHE A 390 -7.42 6.60 4.74
C PHE A 390 -6.06 7.32 4.74
N SER A 391 -5.18 6.97 3.81
CA SER A 391 -3.87 7.62 3.69
C SER A 391 -3.97 9.13 3.52
N ALA A 392 -4.96 9.63 2.76
CA ALA A 392 -5.21 11.05 2.59
C ALA A 392 -5.70 11.71 3.87
N LEU A 393 -6.68 11.13 4.58
CA LEU A 393 -7.20 11.65 5.84
C LEU A 393 -6.11 11.75 6.92
N TYR A 394 -5.26 10.73 7.06
CA TYR A 394 -4.12 10.78 7.99
C TYR A 394 -3.10 11.87 7.63
N ARG A 395 -2.83 12.10 6.34
CA ARG A 395 -1.96 13.21 5.92
C ARG A 395 -2.58 14.57 6.23
N VAL A 396 -3.88 14.71 5.99
CA VAL A 396 -4.63 15.92 6.32
C VAL A 396 -4.55 16.17 7.81
N LEU A 397 -4.71 15.14 8.65
CA LEU A 397 -4.54 15.23 10.10
C LEU A 397 -3.16 15.72 10.52
N CYS A 398 -2.09 15.24 9.89
CA CYS A 398 -0.73 15.66 10.20
C CYS A 398 -0.38 17.09 9.71
N LYS A 399 -1.05 17.60 8.67
CA LYS A 399 -0.69 18.88 8.02
C LYS A 399 -1.71 20.00 8.23
N GLY A 400 -2.95 19.66 8.55
CA GLY A 400 -4.06 20.60 8.74
C GLY A 400 -4.49 21.37 7.48
N LYS A 401 -3.98 21.00 6.30
CA LYS A 401 -4.17 21.75 5.04
C LYS A 401 -4.57 20.82 3.89
N VAL A 402 -5.46 21.31 3.03
CA VAL A 402 -5.88 20.65 1.79
C VAL A 402 -5.92 21.68 0.66
N CYS A 403 -5.61 21.24 -0.56
CA CYS A 403 -5.72 22.09 -1.74
C CYS A 403 -7.02 21.80 -2.51
N TYR A 404 -7.59 22.81 -3.16
CA TYR A 404 -8.77 22.62 -4.01
C TYR A 404 -8.43 21.74 -5.23
N GLY A 405 -9.22 20.69 -5.42
CA GLY A 405 -8.98 19.71 -6.49
C GLY A 405 -9.40 20.19 -7.89
N ALA A 406 -9.51 19.23 -8.81
CA ALA A 406 -10.03 19.40 -10.17
C ALA A 406 -9.31 20.48 -11.01
N GLY A 407 -8.00 20.68 -10.81
CA GLY A 407 -7.22 21.66 -11.59
C GLY A 407 -7.18 23.07 -10.99
N CYS A 408 -7.96 23.34 -9.94
CA CYS A 408 -8.04 24.67 -9.33
C CYS A 408 -6.68 25.09 -8.76
N THR A 409 -6.03 24.20 -8.00
CA THR A 409 -4.70 24.45 -7.43
C THR A 409 -3.66 24.66 -8.53
N GLU A 410 -3.70 23.85 -9.59
CA GLU A 410 -2.76 23.93 -10.70
C GLU A 410 -2.87 25.27 -11.43
N VAL A 411 -4.09 25.71 -11.76
CA VAL A 411 -4.34 26.98 -12.46
C VAL A 411 -4.03 28.20 -11.58
N SER A 412 -4.54 28.22 -10.34
CA SER A 412 -4.32 29.31 -9.39
C SER A 412 -2.83 29.51 -9.11
N THR A 413 -2.11 28.41 -8.87
CA THR A 413 -0.67 28.47 -8.60
C THR A 413 0.11 28.86 -9.85
N ALA A 414 -0.29 28.41 -11.05
CA ALA A 414 0.34 28.83 -12.29
C ALA A 414 0.21 30.33 -12.55
N GLN A 415 -0.95 30.94 -12.23
CA GLN A 415 -1.13 32.39 -12.34
C GLN A 415 -0.24 33.17 -11.37
N LEU A 416 -0.18 32.74 -10.09
CA LEU A 416 0.69 33.34 -9.09
C LEU A 416 2.16 33.21 -9.49
N TRP A 417 2.53 32.03 -10.00
CA TRP A 417 3.87 31.73 -10.49
C TRP A 417 4.26 32.61 -11.68
N ALA A 418 3.38 32.79 -12.67
CA ALA A 418 3.62 33.68 -13.80
C ALA A 418 3.79 35.15 -13.36
N THR A 419 3.04 35.59 -12.36
CA THR A 419 3.14 36.96 -11.81
C THR A 419 4.49 37.17 -11.12
N LYS A 420 4.89 36.25 -10.23
CA LYS A 420 6.21 36.33 -9.57
C LYS A 420 7.39 36.28 -10.53
N LEU A 421 7.26 35.57 -11.66
CA LEU A 421 8.30 35.55 -12.68
C LEU A 421 8.44 36.90 -13.38
N LYS A 422 7.33 37.58 -13.69
CA LYS A 422 7.34 38.94 -14.26
C LYS A 422 7.85 40.01 -13.29
N GLU A 423 7.86 39.75 -11.99
CA GLU A 423 8.43 40.67 -11.01
C GLU A 423 9.95 40.50 -10.86
N LYS A 424 10.48 39.32 -11.21
CA LYS A 424 11.91 38.99 -11.12
C LYS A 424 12.70 39.27 -12.39
N PHE A 425 12.02 39.37 -13.54
CA PHE A 425 12.56 39.65 -14.86
C PHE A 425 11.78 40.79 -15.49
#